data_AF-A0A317SFD0-F1
#
_entry.id   AF-A0A317SFD0-F1
#
_cell.length_a   1.000
_cell.length_b   1.000
_cell.length_c   1.000
_cell.angle_alpha   90.00
_cell.angle_beta   90.00
_cell.angle_gamma   90.00
#
_symmetry.space_group_name_H-M   'P 1'
#
loop_
_entity.id
_entity.type
_entity.pdbx_description
1 polymer ?
#
loop_
_entity_poly.entity_id
_entity_poly.type
_entity_poly.pdbx_seq_one_letter_code
_entity_poly.pdbx_strand_id
1 'polypeptide(L)'
;MTIISQHSTRQNQKSVPGLYLHTTDQTTAPCGLPLLSTPFSYPEGCKRGVIAVLPRAAIPRGQTFGFGEHSRSVLGGLLSLLLKLIECTELLVLQKMVKIVLGGEAIKEVPLDELRVEPFDITYCANLHRYRFIDTDALINGNLLRVIEYAELPERFATISYIWKGNPLLEGHPPPLGSFKVVGADRADPVSIDVIKNACCAALHYKQLLIWLDKVCIAQAIAEDKHWQIQIMGSLYRRADPCIILPGGLSRLLPLEEPTAWVGRAWTLQEALLPRSTKVLFKWKHGDASVQGVIAGDIYEIEPGETAVSEMTTLLEGTIRSSMNVVTYPDGLDKDHVESVVPTHLLGSESPGTGQCFSLRCALWSSSDDPKDLNESAIWKSAVMRTSSRAVDMVFSIMALFDVQLDTSKFHEDDRRGATIALIQELMRSGRRASWMIVSLALRPDHVISTMPVMPKTSVEGVAQIENDGKLVPVGTVVNEYWWLKDAPTGDVDELGYFKFSVPARMVRKAVEPVHLKTYENGMDGKRFNAYAGGHQWELCGETEVEGPDAVWALQVGVETFFRMGAFGTMTTRTPIVLMIVKKHGEDKYHRIQVAEVPKVFSQGWGTRAFNVGGPDDYKK
;
A
#
# COMPACT_ATOMS: atom_id res chain seq x y z
N MET A 1 15.86 -26.97 -60.20
CA MET A 1 16.75 -27.47 -59.12
C MET A 1 16.99 -26.30 -58.18
N THR A 2 16.01 -26.01 -57.32
CA THR A 2 16.07 -24.99 -56.26
C THR A 2 15.10 -25.46 -55.18
N ILE A 3 15.64 -25.86 -54.03
CA ILE A 3 14.90 -26.37 -52.87
C ILE A 3 14.66 -25.20 -51.92
N ILE A 4 13.40 -24.95 -51.59
CA ILE A 4 12.96 -24.00 -50.57
C ILE A 4 13.02 -24.73 -49.22
N SER A 5 13.85 -24.21 -48.30
CA SER A 5 13.99 -24.70 -46.92
C SER A 5 13.20 -23.81 -45.97
N GLN A 6 12.15 -24.36 -45.36
CA GLN A 6 11.44 -23.77 -44.22
C GLN A 6 12.24 -24.00 -42.94
N HIS A 7 12.53 -22.92 -42.20
CA HIS A 7 13.05 -23.00 -40.83
C HIS A 7 11.89 -23.00 -39.83
N SER A 8 11.71 -24.14 -39.15
CA SER A 8 10.89 -24.30 -37.95
C SER A 8 11.74 -24.01 -36.72
N THR A 9 11.33 -23.03 -35.92
CA THR A 9 11.93 -22.70 -34.62
C THR A 9 11.18 -23.44 -33.51
N ARG A 10 11.81 -24.47 -32.94
CA ARG A 10 11.33 -25.16 -31.73
C ARG A 10 11.49 -24.25 -30.51
N GLN A 11 10.38 -23.86 -29.89
CA GLN A 11 10.37 -23.30 -28.54
C GLN A 11 10.51 -24.44 -27.51
N ASN A 12 11.53 -24.35 -26.66
CA ASN A 12 11.72 -25.20 -25.49
C ASN A 12 10.77 -24.75 -24.36
N GLN A 13 9.70 -25.51 -24.13
CA GLN A 13 8.94 -25.44 -22.87
C GLN A 13 9.79 -26.05 -21.75
N LYS A 14 10.14 -25.23 -20.75
CA LYS A 14 10.64 -25.71 -19.45
C LYS A 14 9.44 -26.22 -18.65
N SER A 15 9.46 -27.49 -18.28
CA SER A 15 8.47 -28.12 -17.40
C SER A 15 8.60 -27.62 -15.96
N VAL A 16 7.47 -27.22 -15.38
CA VAL A 16 7.29 -26.96 -13.95
C VAL A 16 7.17 -28.32 -13.21
N PRO A 17 7.68 -28.49 -11.97
CA PRO A 17 7.56 -29.76 -11.25
C PRO A 17 6.08 -30.09 -10.95
N GLY A 18 5.71 -31.34 -11.19
CA GLY A 18 4.33 -31.83 -11.06
C GLY A 18 3.79 -31.77 -9.62
N LEU A 19 2.65 -31.11 -9.47
CA LEU A 19 1.78 -31.20 -8.30
C LEU A 19 1.04 -32.54 -8.31
N TYR A 20 1.03 -33.22 -7.16
CA TYR A 20 0.13 -34.34 -6.91
C TYR A 20 -1.05 -33.85 -6.06
N LEU A 21 -2.24 -33.76 -6.66
CA LEU A 21 -3.50 -33.57 -5.96
C LEU A 21 -4.05 -34.94 -5.56
N HIS A 22 -4.14 -35.22 -4.26
CA HIS A 22 -4.95 -36.33 -3.77
C HIS A 22 -6.37 -35.83 -3.51
N THR A 23 -7.30 -36.16 -4.40
CA THR A 23 -8.74 -36.04 -4.14
C THR A 23 -9.17 -37.21 -3.28
N THR A 24 -9.67 -36.94 -2.07
CA THR A 24 -10.42 -37.92 -1.28
C THR A 24 -11.89 -37.58 -1.39
N ASP A 25 -12.66 -38.51 -1.95
CA ASP A 25 -14.12 -38.47 -1.94
C ASP A 25 -14.61 -38.49 -0.49
N GLN A 26 -15.44 -37.51 -0.12
CA GLN A 26 -16.24 -37.59 1.10
C GLN A 26 -17.72 -37.48 0.77
N THR A 27 -18.39 -38.53 1.21
CA THR A 27 -19.81 -38.81 1.21
C THR A 27 -20.59 -37.84 2.10
N THR A 28 -21.83 -37.62 1.68
CA THR A 28 -22.84 -36.73 2.22
C THR A 28 -23.31 -37.11 3.63
N ALA A 29 -23.46 -36.11 4.51
CA ALA A 29 -24.30 -36.16 5.71
C ALA A 29 -24.93 -34.78 5.95
N PRO A 30 -26.26 -34.68 6.21
CA PRO A 30 -26.92 -33.39 6.45
C PRO A 30 -26.99 -33.11 7.96
N CYS A 31 -26.60 -31.90 8.36
CA CYS A 31 -26.88 -31.37 9.70
C CYS A 31 -27.67 -30.07 9.55
N GLY A 32 -28.95 -30.13 9.88
CA GLY A 32 -29.80 -28.95 10.07
C GLY A 32 -29.60 -28.38 11.47
N LEU A 33 -29.51 -27.06 11.56
CA LEU A 33 -29.70 -26.30 12.80
C LEU A 33 -30.54 -25.04 12.51
N PRO A 34 -31.43 -24.64 13.45
CA PRO A 34 -32.41 -23.60 13.22
C PRO A 34 -31.92 -22.19 13.57
N LEU A 35 -32.47 -21.22 12.84
CA LEU A 35 -32.39 -19.78 13.07
C LEU A 35 -33.13 -19.40 14.36
N LEU A 36 -32.47 -18.64 15.25
CA LEU A 36 -33.10 -17.91 16.34
C LEU A 36 -32.84 -16.41 16.14
N SER A 37 -33.90 -15.69 15.78
CA SER A 37 -33.97 -14.23 15.72
C SER A 37 -34.47 -13.70 17.07
N THR A 38 -33.80 -12.68 17.61
CA THR A 38 -34.36 -11.79 18.64
C THR A 38 -33.98 -10.34 18.33
N PRO A 39 -34.93 -9.38 18.39
CA PRO A 39 -34.65 -7.97 18.14
C PRO A 39 -34.31 -7.22 19.44
N PHE A 40 -33.27 -6.40 19.39
CA PHE A 40 -32.94 -5.44 20.45
C PHE A 40 -33.74 -4.14 20.27
N SER A 41 -34.31 -3.67 21.37
CA SER A 41 -35.07 -2.43 21.50
C SER A 41 -34.18 -1.31 22.05
N TYR A 42 -34.33 -0.09 21.50
CA TYR A 42 -33.72 1.14 22.00
C TYR A 42 -34.64 1.83 23.02
N PRO A 43 -34.09 2.50 24.05
CA PRO A 43 -34.86 3.48 24.82
C PRO A 43 -34.56 4.92 24.39
N GLU A 44 -35.65 5.68 24.21
CA GLU A 44 -35.70 7.13 24.06
C GLU A 44 -35.47 7.88 25.40
N GLY A 45 -35.03 9.14 25.27
CA GLY A 45 -35.13 10.19 26.30
C GLY A 45 -33.80 10.90 26.54
N CYS A 46 -33.70 12.22 26.73
CA CYS A 46 -34.69 13.27 26.91
C CYS A 46 -33.97 14.65 26.94
N LYS A 47 -34.75 15.72 26.73
CA LYS A 47 -34.61 17.12 27.21
C LYS A 47 -33.84 18.17 26.39
N ARG A 48 -34.66 19.06 25.82
CA ARG A 48 -34.37 20.45 25.47
C ARG A 48 -34.00 21.27 26.71
N GLY A 49 -32.96 22.10 26.59
CA GLY A 49 -32.64 23.20 27.49
C GLY A 49 -32.81 24.54 26.77
N VAL A 50 -33.58 25.44 27.38
CA VAL A 50 -33.78 26.86 27.05
C VAL A 50 -32.99 27.69 28.08
N ILE A 51 -32.80 28.99 27.80
CA ILE A 51 -32.35 30.12 28.67
C ILE A 51 -30.87 30.48 28.39
N ALA A 52 -30.43 31.73 28.18
CA ALA A 52 -30.91 33.05 28.60
C ALA A 52 -30.51 34.17 27.63
N VAL A 53 -31.34 35.22 27.56
CA VAL A 53 -31.00 36.56 27.08
C VAL A 53 -30.60 37.41 28.30
N LEU A 54 -29.50 38.16 28.20
CA LEU A 54 -29.07 39.16 29.20
C LEU A 54 -28.82 40.53 28.53
N PRO A 55 -28.86 41.64 29.31
CA PRO A 55 -29.48 42.89 28.88
C PRO A 55 -28.51 43.96 28.35
N ARG A 56 -29.08 44.91 27.59
CA ARG A 56 -28.45 46.19 27.21
C ARG A 56 -28.20 47.07 28.43
N ALA A 57 -26.94 47.48 28.61
CA ALA A 57 -26.55 48.56 29.51
C ALA A 57 -26.50 49.91 28.76
N ALA A 58 -27.06 50.94 29.39
CA ALA A 58 -27.05 52.33 28.95
C ALA A 58 -25.71 53.02 29.27
N ILE A 59 -25.32 54.00 28.44
CA ILE A 59 -24.20 54.91 28.71
C ILE A 59 -24.71 56.36 28.68
N PRO A 60 -24.30 57.24 29.61
CA PRO A 60 -24.88 58.57 29.78
C PRO A 60 -24.26 59.61 28.84
N ARG A 61 -25.07 60.62 28.50
CA ARG A 61 -24.63 61.87 27.85
C ARG A 61 -23.93 62.78 28.86
N GLY A 62 -22.87 63.44 28.38
CA GLY A 62 -22.53 64.81 28.81
C GLY A 62 -21.10 64.99 29.29
N GLN A 63 -20.29 65.70 28.50
CA GLN A 63 -19.53 66.89 28.91
C GLN A 63 -18.77 67.47 27.71
N THR A 64 -19.05 68.74 27.41
CA THR A 64 -18.34 69.55 26.42
C THR A 64 -17.20 70.29 27.09
N PHE A 65 -15.95 70.06 26.65
CA PHE A 65 -14.80 70.91 26.94
C PHE A 65 -14.29 71.52 25.63
N GLY A 66 -14.19 72.85 25.60
CA GLY A 66 -13.64 73.61 24.48
C GLY A 66 -12.11 73.65 24.53
N PHE A 67 -11.47 73.48 23.38
CA PHE A 67 -10.06 73.76 23.17
C PHE A 67 -9.84 74.54 21.87
N GLY A 68 -8.93 75.51 21.94
CA GLY A 68 -8.71 76.59 20.98
C GLY A 68 -8.00 76.23 19.67
N GLU A 69 -8.05 77.18 18.75
CA GLU A 69 -7.88 77.03 17.30
C GLU A 69 -6.44 76.97 16.74
N HIS A 70 -5.44 76.53 17.49
CA HIS A 70 -4.05 76.47 16.99
C HIS A 70 -3.39 75.08 16.95
N SER A 71 -4.19 74.02 16.84
CA SER A 71 -3.69 72.64 16.67
C SER A 71 -4.37 71.85 15.53
N ARG A 72 -5.06 72.52 14.60
CA ARG A 72 -5.87 71.87 13.56
C ARG A 72 -5.11 71.35 12.32
N SER A 73 -3.88 71.81 12.02
CA SER A 73 -3.19 71.35 10.79
C SER A 73 -2.34 70.10 10.98
N VAL A 74 -1.76 69.88 12.17
CA VAL A 74 -0.93 68.69 12.45
C VAL A 74 -1.79 67.48 12.83
N LEU A 75 -2.90 67.69 13.56
CA LEU A 75 -3.86 66.62 13.84
C LEU A 75 -4.63 66.17 12.60
N GLY A 76 -4.91 67.04 11.63
CA GLY A 76 -5.60 66.66 10.40
C GLY A 76 -4.80 65.67 9.53
N GLY A 77 -3.48 65.84 9.46
CA GLY A 77 -2.58 64.92 8.75
C GLY A 77 -2.42 63.58 9.47
N LEU A 78 -2.28 63.60 10.80
CA LEU A 78 -2.19 62.39 11.63
C LEU A 78 -3.50 61.62 11.69
N LEU A 79 -4.66 62.30 11.72
CA LEU A 79 -5.97 61.66 11.68
C LEU A 79 -6.27 61.09 10.28
N SER A 80 -5.82 61.72 9.20
CA SER A 80 -5.91 61.15 7.85
C SER A 80 -5.00 59.94 7.66
N LEU A 81 -3.80 59.94 8.26
CA LEU A 81 -2.91 58.78 8.25
C LEU A 81 -3.43 57.66 9.15
N LEU A 82 -4.01 57.99 10.32
CA LEU A 82 -4.69 57.02 11.19
C LEU A 82 -5.96 56.49 10.55
N LEU A 83 -6.74 57.29 9.84
CA LEU A 83 -7.93 56.83 9.12
C LEU A 83 -7.55 55.98 7.90
N LYS A 84 -6.45 56.27 7.21
CA LYS A 84 -5.90 55.38 6.16
C LYS A 84 -5.26 54.12 6.72
N LEU A 85 -4.62 54.18 7.89
CA LEU A 85 -4.13 53.00 8.60
C LEU A 85 -5.30 52.19 9.15
N ILE A 86 -6.36 52.82 9.67
CA ILE A 86 -7.58 52.16 10.14
C ILE A 86 -8.36 51.62 8.93
N GLU A 87 -8.43 52.28 7.78
CA GLU A 87 -9.01 51.71 6.55
C GLU A 87 -8.15 50.57 5.99
N CYS A 88 -6.82 50.65 6.01
CA CYS A 88 -5.96 49.53 5.62
C CYS A 88 -6.03 48.37 6.62
N THR A 89 -6.17 48.65 7.91
CA THR A 89 -6.28 47.63 8.96
C THR A 89 -7.70 47.07 9.02
N GLU A 90 -8.75 47.85 8.77
CA GLU A 90 -10.14 47.41 8.64
C GLU A 90 -10.42 46.73 7.30
N LEU A 91 -9.66 46.98 6.23
CA LEU A 91 -9.67 46.14 5.01
C LEU A 91 -8.91 44.82 5.20
N LEU A 92 -7.90 44.78 6.07
CA LEU A 92 -7.23 43.55 6.50
C LEU A 92 -8.01 42.78 7.59
N VAL A 93 -8.87 43.48 8.35
CA VAL A 93 -9.69 42.97 9.46
C VAL A 93 -11.18 42.87 9.08
N LEU A 94 -11.55 43.19 7.84
CA LEU A 94 -12.80 42.78 7.17
C LEU A 94 -12.74 41.28 6.92
N GLN A 95 -12.88 40.57 8.03
CA GLN A 95 -13.48 39.27 8.20
C GLN A 95 -13.31 38.37 6.99
N LYS A 96 -12.22 37.60 6.99
CA LYS A 96 -12.38 36.16 6.80
C LYS A 96 -13.47 35.73 7.80
N MET A 97 -14.75 35.82 7.42
CA MET A 97 -15.80 35.10 8.12
C MET A 97 -15.40 33.65 7.96
N VAL A 98 -14.75 33.11 8.97
CA VAL A 98 -14.38 31.70 9.06
C VAL A 98 -15.69 30.93 8.93
N LYS A 99 -15.95 30.42 7.74
CA LYS A 99 -17.18 29.71 7.44
C LYS A 99 -17.01 28.31 7.99
N ILE A 100 -17.55 28.09 9.18
CA ILE A 100 -17.57 26.76 9.79
C ILE A 100 -18.60 25.90 9.04
N VAL A 101 -18.12 24.82 8.43
CA VAL A 101 -18.91 23.86 7.66
C VAL A 101 -18.52 22.47 8.14
N LEU A 102 -19.51 21.64 8.49
CA LEU A 102 -19.28 20.27 8.98
C LEU A 102 -18.31 20.19 10.18
N GLY A 103 -18.22 21.26 10.98
CA GLY A 103 -17.33 21.35 12.14
C GLY A 103 -15.88 21.77 11.84
N GLY A 104 -15.54 22.06 10.58
CA GLY A 104 -14.22 22.59 10.18
C GLY A 104 -14.30 23.93 9.46
N GLU A 105 -13.17 24.55 9.17
CA GLU A 105 -13.07 25.83 8.46
C GLU A 105 -13.01 25.62 6.94
N ALA A 106 -13.94 26.20 6.18
CA ALA A 106 -13.83 26.22 4.72
C ALA A 106 -12.72 27.19 4.28
N ILE A 107 -11.59 26.66 3.79
CA ILE A 107 -10.41 27.45 3.41
C ILE A 107 -10.35 27.80 1.92
N LYS A 108 -11.08 27.06 1.08
CA LYS A 108 -11.15 27.27 -0.37
C LYS A 108 -12.50 26.79 -0.90
N GLU A 109 -13.14 27.60 -1.72
CA GLU A 109 -14.37 27.28 -2.45
C GLU A 109 -14.18 27.73 -3.91
N VAL A 110 -14.41 26.83 -4.87
CA VAL A 110 -14.31 27.13 -6.30
C VAL A 110 -15.48 26.46 -7.05
N PRO A 111 -16.32 27.21 -7.79
CA PRO A 111 -17.34 26.63 -8.66
C PRO A 111 -16.73 25.70 -9.71
N LEU A 112 -17.40 24.60 -10.05
CA LEU A 112 -16.83 23.61 -10.98
C LEU A 112 -16.54 24.18 -12.38
N ASP A 113 -17.31 25.16 -12.83
CA ASP A 113 -17.08 25.80 -14.13
C ASP A 113 -15.81 26.67 -14.15
N GLU A 114 -15.40 27.21 -12.99
CA GLU A 114 -14.19 28.03 -12.85
C GLU A 114 -12.91 27.19 -12.72
N LEU A 115 -13.02 25.96 -12.18
CA LEU A 115 -11.87 25.05 -12.03
C LEU A 115 -11.16 24.71 -13.34
N ARG A 116 -11.85 24.85 -14.47
CA ARG A 116 -11.30 24.53 -15.80
C ARG A 116 -10.27 25.54 -16.29
N VAL A 117 -10.32 26.76 -15.76
CA VAL A 117 -9.53 27.89 -16.27
C VAL A 117 -8.22 28.02 -15.51
N GLU A 118 -8.28 28.02 -14.18
CA GLU A 118 -7.13 28.25 -13.32
C GLU A 118 -6.73 27.00 -12.53
N PRO A 119 -5.42 26.76 -12.30
CA PRO A 119 -4.97 25.70 -11.41
C PRO A 119 -5.57 25.86 -10.01
N PHE A 120 -6.01 24.75 -9.43
CA PHE A 120 -6.46 24.72 -8.04
C PHE A 120 -5.28 24.92 -7.10
N ASP A 121 -5.41 25.88 -6.18
CA ASP A 121 -4.35 26.25 -5.25
C ASP A 121 -4.91 26.58 -3.85
N ILE A 122 -4.29 25.99 -2.83
CA ILE A 122 -4.55 26.23 -1.41
C ILE A 122 -3.33 26.76 -0.66
N THR A 123 -2.21 27.03 -1.35
CA THR A 123 -0.91 27.41 -0.77
C THR A 123 -1.02 28.62 0.17
N TYR A 124 -1.84 29.60 -0.18
CA TYR A 124 -1.98 30.84 0.61
C TYR A 124 -3.11 30.80 1.65
N CYS A 125 -3.91 29.74 1.69
CA CYS A 125 -5.04 29.63 2.63
C CYS A 125 -4.98 28.42 3.56
N ALA A 126 -4.17 27.41 3.26
CA ALA A 126 -3.98 26.25 4.13
C ALA A 126 -3.05 26.59 5.31
N ASN A 127 -3.44 26.18 6.50
CA ASN A 127 -2.55 26.21 7.65
C ASN A 127 -1.70 24.92 7.70
N LEU A 128 -0.46 25.05 8.17
CA LEU A 128 0.43 23.90 8.36
C LEU A 128 -0.11 22.96 9.44
N HIS A 129 0.21 21.68 9.30
CA HIS A 129 -0.13 20.65 10.30
C HIS A 129 -1.64 20.52 10.56
N ARG A 130 -2.44 20.65 9.49
CA ARG A 130 -3.89 20.51 9.52
C ARG A 130 -4.40 19.44 8.58
N TYR A 131 -5.47 18.79 8.99
CA TYR A 131 -6.22 17.85 8.15
C TYR A 131 -7.13 18.63 7.22
N ARG A 132 -7.24 18.20 5.96
CA ARG A 132 -8.05 18.86 4.93
C ARG A 132 -8.85 17.84 4.15
N PHE A 133 -10.10 18.16 3.85
CA PHE A 133 -11.01 17.25 3.15
C PHE A 133 -11.85 18.01 2.14
N ILE A 134 -12.26 17.33 1.08
CA ILE A 134 -13.27 17.81 0.14
C ILE A 134 -14.66 17.56 0.74
N ASP A 135 -15.53 18.55 0.67
CA ASP A 135 -16.95 18.46 1.00
C ASP A 135 -17.71 17.76 -0.14
N THR A 136 -18.20 16.54 0.11
CA THR A 136 -18.82 15.72 -0.94
C THR A 136 -20.19 16.27 -1.36
N ASP A 137 -20.97 16.80 -0.42
CA ASP A 137 -22.31 17.34 -0.70
C ASP A 137 -22.21 18.64 -1.51
N ALA A 138 -21.27 19.52 -1.15
CA ALA A 138 -20.99 20.72 -1.94
C ALA A 138 -20.58 20.39 -3.38
N LEU A 139 -19.81 19.32 -3.60
CA LEU A 139 -19.39 18.91 -4.94
C LEU A 139 -20.55 18.36 -5.77
N ILE A 140 -21.37 17.48 -5.18
CA ILE A 140 -22.46 16.78 -5.89
C ILE A 140 -23.67 17.68 -6.10
N ASN A 141 -24.17 18.29 -5.03
CA ASN A 141 -25.42 19.05 -5.03
C ASN A 141 -25.20 20.56 -5.21
N GLY A 142 -24.03 21.06 -4.79
CA GLY A 142 -23.68 22.48 -4.89
C GLY A 142 -22.87 22.87 -6.14
N ASN A 143 -22.41 21.90 -6.95
CA ASN A 143 -21.44 22.13 -8.03
C ASN A 143 -20.26 23.02 -7.60
N LEU A 144 -19.73 22.74 -6.41
CA LEU A 144 -18.69 23.54 -5.77
C LEU A 144 -17.61 22.62 -5.18
N LEU A 145 -16.35 22.81 -5.59
CA LEU A 145 -15.22 22.21 -4.88
C LEU A 145 -14.91 23.05 -3.64
N ARG A 146 -15.25 22.52 -2.47
CA ARG A 146 -14.92 23.11 -1.16
C ARG A 146 -13.91 22.24 -0.44
N VAL A 147 -12.82 22.85 0.03
CA VAL A 147 -11.86 22.22 0.96
C VAL A 147 -12.09 22.77 2.37
N ILE A 148 -12.30 21.85 3.31
CA ILE A 148 -12.53 22.12 4.72
C ILE A 148 -11.32 21.66 5.52
N GLU A 149 -10.83 22.51 6.42
CA GLU A 149 -9.68 22.29 7.27
C GLU A 149 -10.08 22.01 8.72
N TYR A 150 -9.33 21.11 9.37
CA TYR A 150 -9.56 20.68 10.74
C TYR A 150 -8.25 20.65 11.55
N ALA A 151 -8.36 21.03 12.82
CA ALA A 151 -7.28 20.91 13.81
C ALA A 151 -7.02 19.45 14.22
N GLU A 152 -8.10 18.68 14.32
CA GLU A 152 -8.08 17.27 14.70
C GLU A 152 -8.72 16.43 13.59
N LEU A 153 -8.33 15.16 13.50
CA LEU A 153 -8.84 14.28 12.45
C LEU A 153 -10.33 13.97 12.68
N PRO A 154 -11.23 14.29 11.72
CA PRO A 154 -12.66 14.01 11.83
C PRO A 154 -12.98 12.53 12.05
N GLU A 155 -14.12 12.23 12.66
CA GLU A 155 -14.53 10.86 12.97
C GLU A 155 -14.88 10.03 11.73
N ARG A 156 -15.46 10.67 10.70
CA ARG A 156 -16.03 9.99 9.54
C ARG A 156 -15.60 10.68 8.26
N PHE A 157 -14.86 9.96 7.44
CA PHE A 157 -14.40 10.40 6.13
C PHE A 157 -14.01 9.18 5.27
N ALA A 158 -14.04 9.38 3.96
CA ALA A 158 -13.46 8.48 2.98
C ALA A 158 -12.06 8.96 2.57
N THR A 159 -11.26 8.06 2.01
CA THR A 159 -9.99 8.40 1.34
C THR A 159 -10.03 7.96 -0.11
N ILE A 160 -9.21 8.57 -0.96
CA ILE A 160 -8.97 8.09 -2.33
C ILE A 160 -7.61 7.43 -2.42
N SER A 161 -7.56 6.29 -3.11
CA SER A 161 -6.34 5.62 -3.56
C SER A 161 -6.27 5.68 -5.08
N TYR A 162 -5.13 6.06 -5.65
CA TYR A 162 -4.97 6.17 -7.09
C TYR A 162 -3.49 6.20 -7.48
N ILE A 163 -3.21 6.19 -8.78
CA ILE A 163 -1.86 6.36 -9.32
C ILE A 163 -1.69 7.76 -9.92
N TRP A 164 -0.58 8.42 -9.61
CA TRP A 164 -0.29 9.80 -10.05
C TRP A 164 -0.26 9.98 -11.57
N LYS A 165 0.21 8.94 -12.27
CA LYS A 165 0.15 8.79 -13.72
C LYS A 165 -0.73 7.60 -14.04
N GLY A 166 -1.97 7.90 -14.40
CA GLY A 166 -3.03 6.96 -14.69
C GLY A 166 -2.99 6.42 -16.11
N ASN A 167 -4.04 5.69 -16.46
CA ASN A 167 -4.29 5.33 -17.84
C ASN A 167 -4.57 6.62 -18.63
N PRO A 168 -3.99 6.79 -19.82
CA PRO A 168 -4.19 7.99 -20.61
C PRO A 168 -5.66 8.12 -21.03
N LEU A 169 -6.07 9.36 -21.29
CA LEU A 169 -7.35 9.62 -21.96
C LEU A 169 -7.34 9.01 -23.36
N LEU A 170 -8.50 8.54 -23.81
CA LEU A 170 -8.66 8.12 -25.21
C LEU A 170 -8.61 9.37 -26.10
N GLU A 171 -7.90 9.27 -27.22
CA GLU A 171 -7.78 10.37 -28.16
C GLU A 171 -9.16 10.85 -28.63
N GLY A 172 -9.39 12.16 -28.61
CA GLY A 172 -10.68 12.76 -28.96
C GLY A 172 -11.79 12.65 -27.90
N HIS A 173 -11.52 12.07 -26.73
CA HIS A 173 -12.52 11.87 -25.67
C HIS A 173 -12.11 12.58 -24.36
N PRO A 174 -12.14 13.92 -24.32
CA PRO A 174 -11.88 14.65 -23.08
C PRO A 174 -12.98 14.35 -22.04
N PRO A 175 -12.69 14.51 -20.74
CA PRO A 175 -13.71 14.41 -19.70
C PRO A 175 -14.86 15.40 -19.96
N PRO A 176 -16.14 14.97 -19.94
CA PRO A 176 -17.29 15.83 -20.22
C PRO A 176 -17.34 17.09 -19.36
N LEU A 177 -17.01 16.96 -18.06
CA LEU A 177 -16.98 18.10 -17.15
C LEU A 177 -15.62 18.79 -17.09
N GLY A 178 -14.67 18.40 -17.94
CA GLY A 178 -13.31 18.94 -17.96
C GLY A 178 -12.43 18.41 -16.84
N SER A 179 -11.23 18.98 -16.75
CA SER A 179 -10.23 18.62 -15.75
C SER A 179 -9.47 19.86 -15.28
N PHE A 180 -8.84 19.76 -14.12
CA PHE A 180 -8.05 20.85 -13.54
C PHE A 180 -6.69 20.37 -13.05
N LYS A 181 -5.72 21.27 -13.01
CA LYS A 181 -4.39 21.03 -12.43
C LYS A 181 -4.35 21.50 -10.99
N VAL A 182 -3.41 20.99 -10.19
CA VAL A 182 -3.17 21.45 -8.83
C VAL A 182 -1.75 22.01 -8.72
N VAL A 183 -1.62 23.21 -8.16
CA VAL A 183 -0.33 23.88 -7.97
C VAL A 183 0.60 23.03 -7.10
N GLY A 184 1.84 22.78 -7.56
CA GLY A 184 2.83 21.96 -6.86
C GLY A 184 2.73 20.45 -7.12
N ALA A 185 1.81 20.02 -7.98
CA ALA A 185 1.61 18.63 -8.41
C ALA A 185 1.77 18.46 -9.93
N ASP A 186 2.67 19.24 -10.55
CA ASP A 186 2.83 19.34 -12.02
C ASP A 186 3.20 18.03 -12.70
N ARG A 187 3.81 17.11 -11.95
CA ARG A 187 4.21 15.78 -12.45
C ARG A 187 3.06 14.77 -12.48
N ALA A 188 1.90 15.07 -11.88
CA ALA A 188 0.74 14.17 -11.87
C ALA A 188 -0.28 14.55 -12.96
N ASP A 189 -1.14 13.60 -13.35
CA ASP A 189 -2.17 13.85 -14.36
C ASP A 189 -3.26 14.82 -13.89
N PRO A 190 -3.84 15.65 -14.79
CA PRO A 190 -4.97 16.50 -14.42
C PRO A 190 -6.09 15.71 -13.73
N VAL A 191 -6.80 16.37 -12.83
CA VAL A 191 -7.90 15.75 -12.10
C VAL A 191 -9.19 15.96 -12.86
N SER A 192 -9.81 14.88 -13.30
CA SER A 192 -11.12 14.92 -13.94
C SER A 192 -12.21 15.27 -12.93
N ILE A 193 -13.06 16.24 -13.29
CA ILE A 193 -14.21 16.62 -12.45
C ILE A 193 -15.19 15.46 -12.37
N ASP A 194 -15.41 14.73 -13.46
CA ASP A 194 -16.27 13.54 -13.51
C ASP A 194 -15.82 12.45 -12.54
N VAL A 195 -14.50 12.22 -12.45
CA VAL A 195 -13.90 11.20 -11.57
C VAL A 195 -14.07 11.56 -10.10
N ILE A 196 -13.79 12.81 -9.69
CA ILE A 196 -14.02 13.23 -8.29
C ILE A 196 -15.52 13.19 -7.97
N LYS A 197 -16.41 13.63 -8.87
CA LYS A 197 -17.86 13.54 -8.64
C LYS A 197 -18.27 12.10 -8.41
N ASN A 198 -17.86 11.16 -9.26
CA ASN A 198 -18.15 9.74 -9.06
C ASN A 198 -17.60 9.19 -7.73
N ALA A 199 -16.39 9.59 -7.34
CA ALA A 199 -15.83 9.22 -6.03
C ALA A 199 -16.65 9.81 -4.85
N CYS A 200 -17.18 11.03 -4.99
CA CYS A 200 -18.07 11.64 -4.00
C CYS A 200 -19.45 10.96 -3.96
N CYS A 201 -20.00 10.56 -5.10
CA CYS A 201 -21.23 9.74 -5.15
C CYS A 201 -21.02 8.42 -4.40
N ALA A 202 -19.90 7.73 -4.65
CA ALA A 202 -19.54 6.52 -3.92
C ALA A 202 -19.35 6.79 -2.41
N ALA A 203 -18.68 7.88 -2.02
CA ALA A 203 -18.53 8.26 -0.62
C ALA A 203 -19.88 8.52 0.07
N LEU A 204 -20.80 9.24 -0.60
CA LEU A 204 -22.16 9.49 -0.11
C LEU A 204 -22.98 8.20 0.01
N HIS A 205 -22.83 7.26 -0.92
CA HIS A 205 -23.42 5.93 -0.82
C HIS A 205 -23.00 5.23 0.49
N TYR A 206 -21.74 5.38 0.90
CA TYR A 206 -21.22 4.92 2.20
C TYR A 206 -21.37 5.93 3.34
N LYS A 207 -22.26 6.92 3.18
CA LYS A 207 -22.64 7.93 4.19
C LYS A 207 -21.46 8.77 4.68
N GLN A 208 -20.46 9.04 3.82
CA GLN A 208 -19.32 9.90 4.11
C GLN A 208 -19.52 11.26 3.46
N LEU A 209 -19.40 12.33 4.27
CA LEU A 209 -19.54 13.72 3.82
C LEU A 209 -18.20 14.40 3.49
N LEU A 210 -17.10 13.73 3.83
CA LEU A 210 -15.74 14.22 3.68
C LEU A 210 -14.92 13.18 2.94
N ILE A 211 -14.14 13.63 1.96
CA ILE A 211 -13.19 12.76 1.25
C ILE A 211 -11.80 13.38 1.24
N TRP A 212 -10.79 12.58 1.58
CA TRP A 212 -9.40 12.97 1.51
C TRP A 212 -8.77 12.49 0.22
N LEU A 213 -8.22 13.44 -0.55
CA LEU A 213 -7.48 13.20 -1.77
C LEU A 213 -6.16 13.95 -1.65
N ASP A 214 -5.04 13.23 -1.51
CA ASP A 214 -3.71 13.79 -1.27
C ASP A 214 -3.38 14.97 -2.21
N LYS A 215 -3.74 14.86 -3.49
CA LYS A 215 -3.46 15.86 -4.53
C LYS A 215 -4.13 17.19 -4.27
N VAL A 216 -5.34 17.18 -3.72
CA VAL A 216 -6.17 18.37 -3.48
C VAL A 216 -6.08 18.83 -2.02
N CYS A 217 -5.95 17.88 -1.09
CA CYS A 217 -6.00 18.12 0.34
C CYS A 217 -4.64 18.48 0.94
N ILE A 218 -3.52 18.15 0.28
CA ILE A 218 -2.17 18.56 0.70
C ILE A 218 -1.78 19.84 -0.04
N ALA A 219 -1.08 20.76 0.63
CA ALA A 219 -0.60 21.98 0.02
C ALA A 219 0.67 21.61 -0.76
N GLN A 220 0.48 21.16 -2.01
CA GLN A 220 1.52 20.49 -2.76
C GLN A 220 2.77 21.37 -3.03
N ALA A 221 2.64 22.69 -2.99
CA ALA A 221 3.79 23.60 -3.11
C ALA A 221 4.58 23.80 -1.81
N ILE A 222 4.10 23.31 -0.66
CA ILE A 222 4.69 23.55 0.66
C ILE A 222 5.38 22.27 1.14
N ALA A 223 6.72 22.29 1.19
CA ALA A 223 7.52 21.13 1.56
C ALA A 223 7.26 20.66 3.01
N GLU A 224 7.13 21.57 3.96
CA GLU A 224 6.84 21.24 5.37
C GLU A 224 5.51 20.50 5.50
N ASP A 225 4.46 21.00 4.85
CA ASP A 225 3.15 20.37 4.83
C ASP A 225 3.20 18.97 4.23
N LYS A 226 3.92 18.80 3.09
CA LYS A 226 4.12 17.48 2.47
C LYS A 226 4.76 16.49 3.44
N HIS A 227 5.83 16.87 4.15
CA HIS A 227 6.50 15.96 5.08
C HIS A 227 5.58 15.55 6.22
N TRP A 228 4.86 16.50 6.83
CA TRP A 228 3.92 16.20 7.89
C TRP A 228 2.79 15.28 7.42
N GLN A 229 2.17 15.59 6.27
CA GLN A 229 1.11 14.77 5.69
C GLN A 229 1.59 13.35 5.39
N ILE A 230 2.82 13.17 4.89
CA ILE A 230 3.42 11.84 4.68
C ILE A 230 3.58 11.09 6.02
N GLN A 231 4.05 11.76 7.07
CA GLN A 231 4.22 11.14 8.40
C GLN A 231 2.90 10.65 8.98
N ILE A 232 1.82 11.40 8.80
CA ILE A 232 0.50 11.06 9.36
C ILE A 232 -0.38 10.21 8.43
N MET A 233 0.01 10.03 7.17
CA MET A 233 -0.82 9.41 6.12
C MET A 233 -1.33 8.02 6.51
N GLY A 234 -0.48 7.20 7.13
CA GLY A 234 -0.90 5.88 7.61
C GLY A 234 -1.99 5.93 8.67
N SER A 235 -1.94 6.91 9.59
CA SER A 235 -2.99 7.12 10.59
C SER A 235 -4.30 7.61 9.96
N LEU A 236 -4.20 8.38 8.88
CA LEU A 236 -5.34 8.86 8.12
C LEU A 236 -6.05 7.69 7.42
N TYR A 237 -5.33 6.86 6.67
CA TYR A 237 -5.91 5.66 6.04
C TYR A 237 -6.47 4.68 7.07
N ARG A 238 -5.80 4.46 8.21
CA ARG A 238 -6.28 3.55 9.26
C ARG A 238 -7.67 3.91 9.81
N ARG A 239 -8.03 5.19 9.79
CA ARG A 239 -9.33 5.70 10.26
C ARG A 239 -10.36 5.89 9.15
N ALA A 240 -9.97 5.77 7.89
CA ALA A 240 -10.86 5.95 6.75
C ALA A 240 -11.84 4.79 6.60
N ASP A 241 -13.07 5.11 6.18
CA ASP A 241 -14.09 4.13 5.86
C ASP A 241 -15.11 4.68 4.86
N PRO A 242 -15.08 4.29 3.57
CA PRO A 242 -14.08 3.42 2.94
C PRO A 242 -12.85 4.18 2.45
N CYS A 243 -11.82 3.44 2.05
CA CYS A 243 -10.93 3.92 0.99
C CYS A 243 -11.48 3.54 -0.38
N ILE A 244 -11.65 4.53 -1.25
CA ILE A 244 -12.14 4.39 -2.62
C ILE A 244 -10.94 4.35 -3.56
N ILE A 245 -10.73 3.20 -4.19
CA ILE A 245 -9.67 2.97 -5.16
C ILE A 245 -10.14 3.38 -6.56
N LEU A 246 -9.31 4.17 -7.23
CA LEU A 246 -9.40 4.58 -8.63
C LEU A 246 -8.20 3.99 -9.39
N PRO A 247 -8.27 2.72 -9.86
CA PRO A 247 -7.10 2.03 -10.40
C PRO A 247 -6.48 2.73 -11.60
N GLY A 248 -7.33 3.33 -12.45
CA GLY A 248 -6.92 4.07 -13.64
C GLY A 248 -6.37 5.47 -13.38
N GLY A 249 -6.30 5.92 -12.13
CA GLY A 249 -5.89 7.28 -11.79
C GLY A 249 -7.04 8.29 -11.81
N LEU A 250 -6.70 9.58 -11.82
CA LEU A 250 -7.65 10.69 -11.71
C LEU A 250 -8.15 11.23 -13.06
N SER A 251 -7.64 10.72 -14.17
CA SER A 251 -7.99 11.19 -15.53
C SER A 251 -9.33 10.64 -16.00
N ARG A 252 -9.58 9.34 -15.76
CA ARG A 252 -10.84 8.65 -16.11
C ARG A 252 -11.03 7.38 -15.30
N LEU A 253 -12.28 6.96 -15.16
CA LEU A 253 -12.62 5.62 -14.69
C LEU A 253 -12.45 4.59 -15.82
N LEU A 254 -12.14 3.35 -15.44
CA LEU A 254 -11.89 2.24 -16.37
C LEU A 254 -12.90 1.13 -16.18
N PRO A 255 -13.21 0.36 -17.23
CA PRO A 255 -13.99 -0.86 -17.09
C PRO A 255 -13.10 -2.01 -16.55
N LEU A 256 -13.70 -3.14 -16.19
CA LEU A 256 -12.99 -4.24 -15.51
C LEU A 256 -11.90 -4.90 -16.39
N GLU A 257 -12.05 -4.83 -17.70
CA GLU A 257 -11.18 -5.49 -18.68
C GLU A 257 -9.87 -4.72 -18.92
N GLU A 258 -9.81 -3.43 -18.55
CA GLU A 258 -8.64 -2.59 -18.86
C GLU A 258 -7.61 -2.64 -17.71
N PRO A 259 -6.38 -3.12 -17.98
CA PRO A 259 -5.36 -3.25 -16.94
C PRO A 259 -4.78 -1.93 -16.47
N THR A 260 -4.31 -1.91 -15.22
CA THR A 260 -3.64 -0.75 -14.61
C THR A 260 -2.35 -1.13 -13.91
N ALA A 261 -1.55 -0.11 -13.57
CA ALA A 261 -0.34 -0.26 -12.77
C ALA A 261 -0.59 -0.08 -11.26
N TRP A 262 -1.86 -0.04 -10.82
CA TRP A 262 -2.22 0.35 -9.45
C TRP A 262 -1.58 -0.55 -8.39
N VAL A 263 -1.66 -1.87 -8.54
CA VAL A 263 -1.07 -2.83 -7.58
C VAL A 263 0.47 -2.76 -7.55
N GLY A 264 1.08 -2.17 -8.57
CA GLY A 264 2.53 -2.01 -8.68
C GLY A 264 3.09 -0.78 -7.99
N ARG A 265 2.26 0.15 -7.47
CA ARG A 265 2.74 1.37 -6.80
C ARG A 265 3.00 1.13 -5.31
N ALA A 266 4.01 1.79 -4.75
CA ALA A 266 4.40 1.60 -3.36
C ALA A 266 3.28 1.98 -2.38
N TRP A 267 2.79 3.22 -2.49
CA TRP A 267 1.78 3.80 -1.60
C TRP A 267 0.46 3.01 -1.59
N THR A 268 0.04 2.46 -2.73
CA THR A 268 -1.23 1.74 -2.86
C THR A 268 -1.33 0.49 -1.98
N LEU A 269 -0.21 -0.03 -1.44
CA LEU A 269 -0.24 -1.13 -0.47
C LEU A 269 -0.88 -0.69 0.85
N GLN A 270 -0.42 0.44 1.41
CA GLN A 270 -0.98 0.99 2.64
C GLN A 270 -2.45 1.37 2.46
N GLU A 271 -2.76 1.95 1.30
CA GLU A 271 -4.09 2.43 0.93
C GLU A 271 -5.09 1.29 0.77
N ALA A 272 -4.59 0.07 0.54
CA ALA A 272 -5.38 -1.15 0.45
C ALA A 272 -5.62 -1.80 1.82
N LEU A 273 -4.61 -1.79 2.69
CA LEU A 273 -4.54 -2.62 3.90
C LEU A 273 -4.91 -1.89 5.19
N LEU A 274 -4.67 -0.58 5.29
CA LEU A 274 -4.97 0.18 6.52
C LEU A 274 -6.46 0.54 6.70
N PRO A 275 -7.22 0.91 5.65
CA PRO A 275 -8.62 1.31 5.80
C PRO A 275 -9.50 0.24 6.42
N ARG A 276 -10.60 0.66 7.05
CA ARG A 276 -11.59 -0.27 7.61
C ARG A 276 -12.31 -1.08 6.53
N SER A 277 -12.50 -0.48 5.37
CA SER A 277 -13.02 -1.12 4.18
C SER A 277 -12.42 -0.48 2.93
N THR A 278 -12.33 -1.26 1.85
CA THR A 278 -11.65 -0.85 0.62
C THR A 278 -12.52 -1.19 -0.59
N LYS A 279 -12.97 -0.14 -1.29
CA LYS A 279 -13.91 -0.23 -2.41
C LYS A 279 -13.21 0.17 -3.70
N VAL A 280 -13.42 -0.56 -4.77
CA VAL A 280 -12.89 -0.18 -6.09
C VAL A 280 -14.03 0.41 -6.90
N LEU A 281 -13.84 1.64 -7.39
CA LEU A 281 -14.79 2.33 -8.26
C LEU A 281 -14.35 2.17 -9.73
N PHE A 282 -15.26 1.72 -10.57
CA PHE A 282 -14.99 1.40 -11.97
C PHE A 282 -16.19 1.70 -12.88
N LYS A 283 -15.95 1.73 -14.19
CA LYS A 283 -17.03 1.88 -15.19
C LYS A 283 -17.82 0.59 -15.28
N TRP A 284 -19.14 0.71 -15.21
CA TRP A 284 -20.03 -0.43 -15.18
C TRP A 284 -21.39 -0.06 -15.74
N LYS A 285 -21.98 -0.96 -16.54
CA LYS A 285 -23.22 -0.67 -17.30
C LYS A 285 -24.31 -1.73 -17.13
N HIS A 286 -24.15 -2.64 -16.18
CA HIS A 286 -24.97 -3.84 -16.08
C HIS A 286 -25.85 -3.89 -14.83
N GLY A 287 -26.04 -2.75 -14.14
CA GLY A 287 -26.82 -2.68 -12.91
C GLY A 287 -26.15 -3.39 -11.73
N ASP A 288 -26.88 -3.55 -10.64
CA ASP A 288 -26.43 -4.37 -9.53
C ASP A 288 -26.18 -5.83 -9.96
N ALA A 289 -25.11 -6.41 -9.46
CA ALA A 289 -24.69 -7.75 -9.81
C ALA A 289 -24.03 -8.49 -8.65
N SER A 290 -24.07 -9.81 -8.70
CA SER A 290 -23.33 -10.68 -7.76
C SER A 290 -22.25 -11.46 -8.52
N VAL A 291 -21.08 -11.56 -7.91
CA VAL A 291 -19.95 -12.35 -8.40
C VAL A 291 -20.03 -13.74 -7.78
N GLN A 292 -20.09 -14.76 -8.64
CA GLN A 292 -20.03 -16.17 -8.24
C GLN A 292 -18.59 -16.68 -8.26
N GLY A 293 -18.23 -17.53 -7.29
CA GLY A 293 -16.93 -18.18 -7.25
C GLY A 293 -16.51 -18.60 -5.85
N VAL A 294 -15.21 -18.80 -5.65
CA VAL A 294 -14.67 -19.16 -4.33
C VAL A 294 -14.75 -17.99 -3.35
N ILE A 295 -14.70 -16.75 -3.86
CA ILE A 295 -15.08 -15.56 -3.11
C ILE A 295 -16.29 -14.98 -3.81
N ALA A 296 -17.45 -15.15 -3.19
CA ALA A 296 -18.65 -14.43 -3.60
C ALA A 296 -18.51 -12.97 -3.17
N GLY A 297 -19.10 -12.07 -3.95
CA GLY A 297 -19.15 -10.65 -3.63
C GLY A 297 -20.18 -9.95 -4.48
N ASP A 298 -20.38 -8.66 -4.24
CA ASP A 298 -21.38 -7.88 -4.95
C ASP A 298 -20.73 -6.71 -5.70
N ILE A 299 -21.41 -6.28 -6.75
CA ILE A 299 -21.17 -5.07 -7.52
C ILE A 299 -22.42 -4.20 -7.33
N TYR A 300 -22.23 -3.03 -6.73
CA TYR A 300 -23.31 -2.07 -6.47
C TYR A 300 -23.17 -0.88 -7.41
N GLU A 301 -24.22 -0.59 -8.16
CA GLU A 301 -24.27 0.55 -9.06
C GLU A 301 -24.30 1.86 -8.26
N ILE A 302 -23.47 2.82 -8.65
CA ILE A 302 -23.38 4.15 -8.03
C ILE A 302 -24.09 5.18 -8.90
N GLU A 303 -23.73 5.23 -10.18
CA GLU A 303 -24.44 6.00 -11.19
C GLU A 303 -25.01 5.02 -12.24
N PRO A 304 -26.35 5.00 -12.43
CA PRO A 304 -26.99 4.05 -13.33
C PRO A 304 -26.41 4.01 -14.73
N GLY A 305 -25.93 2.83 -15.15
CA GLY A 305 -25.34 2.60 -16.46
C GLY A 305 -23.92 3.15 -16.66
N GLU A 306 -23.35 3.82 -15.66
CA GLU A 306 -22.08 4.52 -15.77
C GLU A 306 -20.99 3.93 -14.86
N THR A 307 -21.28 3.78 -13.57
CA THR A 307 -20.28 3.38 -12.56
C THR A 307 -20.82 2.47 -11.48
N ALA A 308 -19.92 1.64 -10.95
CA ALA A 308 -20.22 0.76 -9.82
C ALA A 308 -19.02 0.62 -8.89
N VAL A 309 -19.30 0.11 -7.69
CA VAL A 309 -18.31 -0.25 -6.69
C VAL A 309 -18.37 -1.73 -6.34
N SER A 310 -17.22 -2.31 -6.01
CA SER A 310 -17.12 -3.65 -5.44
C SER A 310 -16.02 -3.71 -4.39
N GLU A 311 -16.03 -4.74 -3.55
CA GLU A 311 -14.93 -4.99 -2.62
C GLU A 311 -13.63 -5.25 -3.38
N MET A 312 -12.54 -4.70 -2.87
CA MET A 312 -11.22 -4.92 -3.49
C MET A 312 -10.88 -6.42 -3.56
N THR A 313 -11.24 -7.21 -2.54
CA THR A 313 -10.99 -8.65 -2.50
C THR A 313 -11.70 -9.38 -3.65
N THR A 314 -12.96 -9.02 -3.96
CA THR A 314 -13.72 -9.59 -5.07
C THR A 314 -13.04 -9.32 -6.41
N LEU A 315 -12.67 -8.07 -6.70
CA LEU A 315 -11.99 -7.75 -7.96
C LEU A 315 -10.56 -8.29 -8.04
N LEU A 316 -9.88 -8.44 -6.90
CA LEU A 316 -8.55 -9.03 -6.83
C LEU A 316 -8.59 -10.52 -7.20
N GLU A 317 -9.62 -11.25 -6.77
CA GLU A 317 -9.85 -12.62 -7.24
C GLU A 317 -10.07 -12.69 -8.74
N GLY A 318 -10.95 -11.83 -9.25
CA GLY A 318 -11.21 -11.73 -10.69
C GLY A 318 -9.93 -11.49 -11.47
N THR A 319 -9.09 -10.58 -10.97
CA THR A 319 -7.80 -10.26 -11.59
C THR A 319 -6.83 -11.45 -11.56
N ILE A 320 -6.72 -12.17 -10.45
CA ILE A 320 -5.87 -13.36 -10.33
C ILE A 320 -6.34 -14.49 -11.27
N ARG A 321 -7.64 -14.58 -11.54
CA ARG A 321 -8.27 -15.57 -12.43
C ARG A 321 -8.42 -15.10 -13.88
N SER A 322 -8.05 -13.85 -14.17
CA SER A 322 -8.32 -13.15 -15.43
C SER A 322 -9.81 -13.02 -15.81
N SER A 323 -10.75 -13.47 -14.98
CA SER A 323 -12.19 -13.35 -15.22
C SER A 323 -13.01 -13.59 -13.95
N MET A 324 -14.26 -13.12 -13.97
CA MET A 324 -15.28 -13.37 -12.96
C MET A 324 -16.57 -13.87 -13.59
N ASN A 325 -17.28 -14.76 -12.89
CA ASN A 325 -18.66 -15.10 -13.25
C ASN A 325 -19.57 -14.09 -12.54
N VAL A 326 -20.34 -13.34 -13.32
CA VAL A 326 -21.21 -12.28 -12.83
C VAL A 326 -22.66 -12.61 -13.17
N VAL A 327 -23.52 -12.48 -12.16
CA VAL A 327 -24.97 -12.64 -12.26
C VAL A 327 -25.59 -11.27 -12.13
N THR A 328 -26.34 -10.83 -13.13
CA THR A 328 -27.05 -9.56 -13.10
C THR A 328 -28.55 -9.77 -12.99
N TYR A 329 -29.23 -8.80 -12.39
CA TYR A 329 -30.68 -8.80 -12.19
C TYR A 329 -31.31 -7.59 -12.91
N PRO A 330 -31.26 -7.54 -14.25
CA PRO A 330 -31.65 -6.35 -15.03
C PRO A 330 -33.12 -5.93 -14.82
N ASP A 331 -33.94 -6.85 -14.32
CA ASP A 331 -35.39 -6.75 -14.21
C ASP A 331 -35.91 -6.94 -12.76
N GLY A 332 -35.01 -6.98 -11.78
CA GLY A 332 -35.31 -7.30 -10.38
C GLY A 332 -35.02 -8.74 -9.99
N LEU A 333 -34.99 -9.01 -8.68
CA LEU A 333 -34.56 -10.29 -8.10
C LEU A 333 -35.43 -11.51 -8.49
N ASP A 334 -36.68 -11.27 -8.90
CA ASP A 334 -37.66 -12.34 -9.22
C ASP A 334 -37.69 -12.73 -10.72
N LYS A 335 -36.86 -12.12 -11.57
CA LYS A 335 -36.82 -12.39 -13.02
C LYS A 335 -35.59 -13.21 -13.44
N ASP A 336 -35.56 -13.62 -14.71
CA ASP A 336 -34.42 -14.34 -15.30
C ASP A 336 -33.12 -13.57 -15.05
N HIS A 337 -32.16 -14.26 -14.44
CA HIS A 337 -30.83 -13.72 -14.21
C HIS A 337 -29.99 -13.93 -15.46
N VAL A 338 -29.07 -13.00 -15.72
CA VAL A 338 -28.10 -13.16 -16.80
C VAL A 338 -26.76 -13.50 -16.19
N GLU A 339 -26.29 -14.72 -16.44
CA GLU A 339 -24.93 -15.12 -16.12
C GLU A 339 -23.99 -14.73 -17.25
N SER A 340 -22.87 -14.11 -16.91
CA SER A 340 -21.84 -13.71 -17.86
C SER A 340 -20.45 -13.90 -17.28
N VAL A 341 -19.48 -14.21 -18.15
CA VAL A 341 -18.06 -14.23 -17.78
C VAL A 341 -17.47 -12.88 -18.18
N VAL A 342 -17.01 -12.11 -17.19
CA VAL A 342 -16.45 -10.77 -17.40
C VAL A 342 -14.93 -10.83 -17.24
N PRO A 343 -14.14 -10.52 -18.27
CA PRO A 343 -12.69 -10.42 -18.15
C PRO A 343 -12.33 -9.38 -17.09
N THR A 344 -11.38 -9.69 -16.23
CA THR A 344 -11.02 -8.82 -15.11
C THR A 344 -9.51 -8.65 -15.05
N HIS A 345 -9.05 -7.43 -15.30
CA HIS A 345 -7.64 -7.04 -15.29
C HIS A 345 -7.40 -5.70 -14.58
N LEU A 346 -8.45 -5.07 -14.07
CA LEU A 346 -8.42 -3.71 -13.54
C LEU A 346 -7.31 -3.44 -12.52
N LEU A 347 -6.97 -4.41 -11.65
CA LEU A 347 -5.92 -4.22 -10.64
C LEU A 347 -4.51 -4.59 -11.13
N GLY A 348 -4.37 -5.28 -12.27
CA GLY A 348 -3.08 -5.70 -12.83
C GLY A 348 -3.20 -6.65 -14.04
N SER A 349 -2.11 -6.83 -14.79
CA SER A 349 -2.06 -7.69 -15.98
C SER A 349 -1.46 -9.08 -15.72
N GLU A 350 -1.70 -10.02 -16.64
CA GLU A 350 -1.41 -11.46 -16.47
C GLU A 350 0.09 -11.82 -16.30
N SER A 351 1.03 -11.02 -16.80
CA SER A 351 2.45 -11.43 -16.85
C SER A 351 3.33 -10.84 -15.73
N PRO A 352 3.29 -9.52 -15.42
CA PRO A 352 3.97 -8.97 -14.24
C PRO A 352 3.06 -8.75 -13.02
N GLY A 353 1.74 -8.59 -13.21
CA GLY A 353 0.80 -8.18 -12.17
C GLY A 353 0.33 -9.32 -11.26
N THR A 354 0.31 -10.56 -11.75
CA THR A 354 -0.21 -11.72 -11.02
C THR A 354 0.47 -11.92 -9.67
N GLY A 355 1.81 -11.85 -9.60
CA GLY A 355 2.54 -11.97 -8.34
C GLY A 355 2.23 -10.83 -7.36
N GLN A 356 2.08 -9.60 -7.86
CA GLN A 356 1.70 -8.44 -7.07
C GLN A 356 0.28 -8.61 -6.49
N CYS A 357 -0.69 -8.97 -7.33
CA CYS A 357 -2.06 -9.25 -6.91
C CYS A 357 -2.12 -10.38 -5.87
N PHE A 358 -1.36 -11.45 -6.09
CA PHE A 358 -1.29 -12.58 -5.16
C PHE A 358 -0.73 -12.16 -3.79
N SER A 359 0.39 -11.43 -3.76
CA SER A 359 0.96 -10.94 -2.50
C SER A 359 0.04 -9.99 -1.75
N LEU A 360 -0.66 -9.10 -2.48
CA LEU A 360 -1.64 -8.20 -1.89
C LEU A 360 -2.81 -8.99 -1.29
N ARG A 361 -3.29 -10.02 -1.98
CA ARG A 361 -4.32 -10.91 -1.46
C ARG A 361 -3.89 -11.58 -0.17
N CYS A 362 -2.66 -12.08 -0.11
CA CYS A 362 -2.11 -12.68 1.12
C CYS A 362 -2.05 -11.68 2.27
N ALA A 363 -1.74 -10.41 1.99
CA ALA A 363 -1.68 -9.37 3.02
C ALA A 363 -3.07 -8.91 3.51
N LEU A 364 -4.10 -8.96 2.65
CA LEU A 364 -5.50 -8.69 3.03
C LEU A 364 -6.11 -9.81 3.86
N TRP A 365 -5.61 -11.04 3.68
CA TRP A 365 -6.08 -12.22 4.40
C TRP A 365 -5.48 -12.23 5.81
N SER A 366 -5.89 -11.27 6.65
CA SER A 366 -5.59 -11.28 8.08
C SER A 366 -6.74 -11.97 8.83
N SER A 367 -6.58 -13.23 9.22
CA SER A 367 -7.45 -13.80 10.26
C SER A 367 -6.99 -13.33 11.63
N SER A 368 -7.90 -13.19 12.59
CA SER A 368 -7.55 -13.01 14.01
C SER A 368 -6.72 -14.17 14.57
N ASP A 369 -6.82 -15.35 13.94
CA ASP A 369 -6.08 -16.55 14.31
C ASP A 369 -4.71 -16.64 13.65
N ASP A 370 -4.42 -15.75 12.69
CA ASP A 370 -3.16 -15.78 11.98
C ASP A 370 -2.06 -15.06 12.77
N PRO A 371 -0.85 -15.64 12.86
CA PRO A 371 0.27 -14.98 13.50
C PRO A 371 0.59 -13.65 12.83
N LYS A 372 0.89 -12.62 13.63
CA LYS A 372 1.30 -11.30 13.12
C LYS A 372 2.42 -11.38 12.07
N ASP A 373 3.36 -12.31 12.27
CA ASP A 373 4.48 -12.54 11.35
C ASP A 373 4.05 -12.98 9.93
N LEU A 374 2.90 -13.66 9.79
CA LEU A 374 2.34 -14.04 8.49
C LEU A 374 2.03 -12.80 7.66
N ASN A 375 1.30 -11.86 8.28
CA ASN A 375 0.87 -10.63 7.62
C ASN A 375 2.09 -9.78 7.25
N GLU A 376 3.04 -9.65 8.17
CA GLU A 376 4.30 -8.93 7.93
C GLU A 376 5.10 -9.50 6.76
N SER A 377 5.23 -10.83 6.66
CA SER A 377 5.89 -11.46 5.51
C SER A 377 5.15 -11.19 4.20
N ALA A 378 3.81 -11.17 4.20
CA ALA A 378 3.03 -10.80 3.03
C ALA A 378 3.24 -9.32 2.64
N ILE A 379 3.31 -8.41 3.62
CA ILE A 379 3.62 -6.99 3.40
C ILE A 379 5.00 -6.85 2.74
N TRP A 380 6.04 -7.49 3.29
CA TRP A 380 7.39 -7.45 2.71
C TRP A 380 7.44 -8.00 1.27
N LYS A 381 6.74 -9.10 1.00
CA LYS A 381 6.60 -9.66 -0.34
C LYS A 381 5.89 -8.70 -1.29
N SER A 382 4.81 -8.06 -0.86
CA SER A 382 4.12 -7.08 -1.71
C SER A 382 4.99 -5.85 -1.94
N ALA A 383 5.67 -5.35 -0.91
CA ALA A 383 6.53 -4.17 -0.98
C ALA A 383 7.71 -4.34 -1.96
N VAL A 384 8.36 -5.52 -1.98
CA VAL A 384 9.49 -5.75 -2.89
C VAL A 384 9.08 -5.73 -4.36
N MET A 385 7.83 -6.04 -4.70
CA MET A 385 7.34 -6.02 -6.08
C MET A 385 6.84 -4.65 -6.56
N ARG A 386 6.82 -3.64 -5.68
CA ARG A 386 6.24 -2.32 -5.96
C ARG A 386 7.30 -1.28 -6.34
N THR A 387 6.85 -0.20 -6.96
CA THR A 387 7.68 0.91 -7.45
C THR A 387 7.27 2.25 -6.83
N SER A 388 8.24 3.15 -6.74
CA SER A 388 8.03 4.56 -6.45
C SER A 388 8.99 5.42 -7.27
N SER A 389 8.61 6.69 -7.48
CA SER A 389 9.48 7.71 -8.07
C SER A 389 10.63 8.11 -7.15
N ARG A 390 10.44 7.99 -5.84
CA ARG A 390 11.47 8.26 -4.82
C ARG A 390 11.80 6.95 -4.12
N ALA A 391 13.09 6.67 -3.95
CA ALA A 391 13.52 5.40 -3.38
C ALA A 391 13.08 5.26 -1.91
N VAL A 392 13.13 6.36 -1.15
CA VAL A 392 12.74 6.39 0.27
C VAL A 392 11.25 6.09 0.51
N ASP A 393 10.39 6.46 -0.44
CA ASP A 393 8.94 6.22 -0.35
C ASP A 393 8.61 4.72 -0.31
N MET A 394 9.50 3.85 -0.79
CA MET A 394 9.35 2.40 -0.65
C MET A 394 9.29 1.95 0.82
N VAL A 395 9.87 2.73 1.73
CA VAL A 395 9.86 2.49 3.17
C VAL A 395 8.71 3.25 3.82
N PHE A 396 8.53 4.54 3.48
CA PHE A 396 7.47 5.35 4.08
C PHE A 396 6.07 4.80 3.78
N SER A 397 5.87 4.19 2.61
CA SER A 397 4.60 3.55 2.23
C SER A 397 4.25 2.30 3.03
N ILE A 398 5.18 1.73 3.81
CA ILE A 398 4.93 0.49 4.58
C ILE A 398 5.14 0.65 6.08
N MET A 399 5.81 1.70 6.57
CA MET A 399 6.10 1.86 8.00
C MET A 399 4.85 1.77 8.88
N ALA A 400 3.73 2.36 8.45
CA ALA A 400 2.48 2.35 9.18
C ALA A 400 1.79 0.97 9.19
N LEU A 401 2.07 0.11 8.20
CA LEU A 401 1.62 -1.28 8.19
C LEU A 401 2.32 -2.11 9.27
N PHE A 402 3.51 -1.67 9.68
CA PHE A 402 4.26 -2.26 10.79
C PHE A 402 4.08 -1.52 12.11
N ASP A 403 3.12 -0.59 12.21
CA ASP A 403 2.94 0.28 13.40
C ASP A 403 4.20 1.08 13.77
N VAL A 404 5.01 1.44 12.78
CA VAL A 404 6.21 2.27 12.93
C VAL A 404 5.95 3.64 12.32
N GLN A 405 6.45 4.68 12.98
CA GLN A 405 6.42 6.05 12.46
C GLN A 405 7.84 6.62 12.47
N LEU A 406 8.46 6.69 11.30
CA LEU A 406 9.77 7.31 11.12
C LEU A 406 9.64 8.82 10.96
N ASP A 407 10.64 9.56 11.43
CA ASP A 407 10.79 10.99 11.09
C ASP A 407 11.33 11.12 9.66
N THR A 408 10.41 11.33 8.72
CA THR A 408 10.69 11.39 7.28
C THR A 408 11.66 12.51 6.89
N SER A 409 11.79 13.56 7.71
CA SER A 409 12.68 14.69 7.44
C SER A 409 14.17 14.33 7.52
N LYS A 410 14.50 13.19 8.14
CA LYS A 410 15.87 12.71 8.32
C LYS A 410 16.46 11.98 7.11
N PHE A 411 15.66 11.72 6.07
CA PHE A 411 16.06 10.89 4.94
C PHE A 411 16.01 11.67 3.63
N HIS A 412 17.03 11.49 2.80
CA HIS A 412 17.02 12.01 1.42
C HIS A 412 16.06 11.19 0.54
N GLU A 413 15.59 11.74 -0.59
CA GLU A 413 14.63 11.05 -1.46
C GLU A 413 15.16 9.73 -2.07
N ASP A 414 16.48 9.62 -2.19
CA ASP A 414 17.18 8.43 -2.66
C ASP A 414 17.63 7.49 -1.53
N ASP A 415 17.41 7.87 -0.27
CA ASP A 415 17.87 7.13 0.89
C ASP A 415 16.93 5.98 1.30
N ARG A 416 16.75 5.03 0.37
CA ARG A 416 15.98 3.82 0.67
C ARG A 416 16.64 2.96 1.76
N ARG A 417 17.97 2.84 1.73
CA ARG A 417 18.70 1.92 2.61
C ARG A 417 18.73 2.41 4.04
N GLY A 418 19.04 3.68 4.29
CA GLY A 418 19.02 4.27 5.62
C GLY A 418 17.63 4.18 6.24
N ALA A 419 16.58 4.51 5.48
CA ALA A 419 15.21 4.35 5.93
C ALA A 419 14.84 2.88 6.20
N THR A 420 15.32 1.93 5.39
CA THR A 420 15.08 0.49 5.61
C THR A 420 15.73 0.01 6.91
N ILE A 421 16.99 0.41 7.17
CA ILE A 421 17.69 0.09 8.42
C ILE A 421 16.94 0.66 9.61
N ALA A 422 16.52 1.93 9.55
CA ALA A 422 15.75 2.57 10.61
C ALA A 422 14.43 1.85 10.89
N LEU A 423 13.67 1.48 9.84
CA LEU A 423 12.45 0.69 9.99
C LEU A 423 12.72 -0.64 10.71
N ILE A 424 13.69 -1.41 10.22
CA ILE A 424 14.03 -2.72 10.79
C ILE A 424 14.50 -2.61 12.25
N GLN A 425 15.27 -1.57 12.58
CA GLN A 425 15.66 -1.30 13.96
C GLN A 425 14.45 -1.10 14.88
N GLU A 426 13.43 -0.35 14.45
CA GLU A 426 12.19 -0.20 15.23
C GLU A 426 11.43 -1.52 15.39
N LEU A 427 11.40 -2.36 14.35
CA LEU A 427 10.78 -3.69 14.44
C LEU A 427 11.48 -4.53 15.51
N MET A 428 12.82 -4.54 15.53
CA MET A 428 13.61 -5.30 16.51
C MET A 428 13.47 -4.75 17.92
N ARG A 429 13.50 -3.43 18.12
CA ARG A 429 13.25 -2.80 19.43
C ARG A 429 11.86 -3.14 19.98
N SER A 430 10.90 -3.37 19.10
CA SER A 430 9.54 -3.79 19.46
C SER A 430 9.42 -5.30 19.74
N GLY A 431 10.53 -6.05 19.72
CA GLY A 431 10.56 -7.49 19.96
C GLY A 431 9.96 -8.33 18.83
N ARG A 432 9.81 -7.77 17.63
CA ARG A 432 9.28 -8.51 16.47
C ARG A 432 10.31 -9.51 15.94
N ARG A 433 9.83 -10.46 15.13
CA ARG A 433 10.70 -11.37 14.38
C ARG A 433 11.20 -10.73 13.10
N ALA A 434 12.27 -11.28 12.55
CA ALA A 434 12.87 -10.81 11.31
C ALA A 434 12.07 -11.22 10.07
N SER A 435 10.83 -10.73 9.94
CA SER A 435 9.86 -11.07 8.89
C SER A 435 10.29 -10.64 7.47
N TRP A 436 11.32 -9.78 7.36
CA TRP A 436 11.95 -9.41 6.09
C TRP A 436 12.99 -10.43 5.59
N MET A 437 13.42 -11.37 6.43
CA MET A 437 14.42 -12.35 6.05
C MET A 437 13.87 -13.27 4.99
N ILE A 438 14.62 -13.40 3.89
CA ILE A 438 14.30 -14.36 2.81
C ILE A 438 12.84 -14.19 2.34
N VAL A 439 12.49 -12.98 1.93
CA VAL A 439 11.19 -12.67 1.29
C VAL A 439 10.87 -13.64 0.14
N SER A 440 11.90 -14.05 -0.60
CA SER A 440 11.85 -15.08 -1.62
C SER A 440 13.20 -15.80 -1.71
N LEU A 441 13.16 -17.10 -2.02
CA LEU A 441 14.38 -17.91 -2.20
C LEU A 441 15.06 -17.63 -3.55
N ALA A 442 14.31 -17.12 -4.52
CA ALA A 442 14.81 -16.78 -5.85
C ALA A 442 15.59 -15.46 -5.89
N LEU A 443 15.48 -14.62 -4.86
CA LEU A 443 16.12 -13.31 -4.82
C LEU A 443 17.53 -13.38 -4.21
N ARG A 444 18.49 -12.75 -4.91
CA ARG A 444 19.85 -12.55 -4.39
C ARG A 444 19.84 -11.61 -3.17
N PRO A 445 20.80 -11.75 -2.23
CA PRO A 445 20.92 -10.84 -1.09
C PRO A 445 21.28 -9.41 -1.52
N ASP A 446 20.86 -8.43 -0.73
CA ASP A 446 21.41 -7.06 -0.84
C ASP A 446 22.86 -7.03 -0.35
N HIS A 447 23.67 -6.14 -0.94
CA HIS A 447 25.10 -6.04 -0.65
C HIS A 447 25.42 -5.26 0.63
N VAL A 448 24.43 -4.62 1.25
CA VAL A 448 24.53 -3.92 2.54
C VAL A 448 23.68 -4.62 3.59
N ILE A 449 22.39 -4.86 3.31
CA ILE A 449 21.48 -5.53 4.26
C ILE A 449 21.33 -6.99 3.82
N SER A 450 22.38 -7.79 4.04
CA SER A 450 22.49 -9.14 3.43
C SER A 450 21.37 -10.12 3.83
N THR A 451 20.65 -9.84 4.91
CA THR A 451 19.45 -10.59 5.30
C THR A 451 18.22 -10.29 4.42
N MET A 452 18.19 -9.15 3.75
CA MET A 452 17.16 -8.75 2.79
C MET A 452 17.52 -9.19 1.36
N PRO A 453 16.53 -9.32 0.46
CA PRO A 453 16.80 -9.40 -0.96
C PRO A 453 17.38 -8.08 -1.49
N VAL A 454 18.09 -8.17 -2.62
CA VAL A 454 18.54 -7.01 -3.38
C VAL A 454 17.38 -6.05 -3.61
N MET A 455 17.61 -4.77 -3.34
CA MET A 455 16.59 -3.74 -3.55
C MET A 455 16.31 -3.58 -5.06
N PRO A 456 15.06 -3.78 -5.51
CA PRO A 456 14.73 -3.65 -6.91
C PRO A 456 14.92 -2.24 -7.43
N LYS A 457 15.28 -2.13 -8.72
CA LYS A 457 15.27 -0.88 -9.46
C LYS A 457 13.83 -0.44 -9.67
N THR A 458 13.52 0.78 -9.23
CA THR A 458 12.19 1.39 -9.37
C THR A 458 12.18 2.34 -10.55
N SER A 459 11.02 2.54 -11.15
CA SER A 459 10.80 3.56 -12.19
C SER A 459 9.44 4.23 -12.01
N VAL A 460 9.34 5.48 -12.45
CA VAL A 460 8.10 6.27 -12.36
C VAL A 460 6.98 5.65 -13.18
N GLU A 461 7.33 5.04 -14.33
CA GLU A 461 6.39 4.54 -15.34
C GLU A 461 6.08 3.05 -15.22
N GLY A 462 6.76 2.29 -14.35
CA GLY A 462 6.93 0.86 -14.60
C GLY A 462 6.80 -0.10 -13.42
N VAL A 463 7.11 -1.36 -13.73
CA VAL A 463 7.17 -2.49 -12.81
C VAL A 463 8.54 -2.52 -12.15
N ALA A 464 8.62 -2.88 -10.87
CA ALA A 464 9.90 -3.08 -10.19
C ALA A 464 10.72 -4.16 -10.89
N GLN A 465 12.03 -3.91 -11.11
CA GLN A 465 12.92 -4.80 -11.84
C GLN A 465 14.14 -5.19 -11.02
N ILE A 466 14.61 -6.43 -11.23
CA ILE A 466 15.88 -6.92 -10.70
C ILE A 466 16.73 -7.50 -11.81
N GLU A 467 18.04 -7.52 -11.60
CA GLU A 467 18.95 -8.23 -12.47
C GLU A 467 18.94 -9.73 -12.14
N ASN A 468 18.63 -10.54 -13.14
CA ASN A 468 18.67 -12.00 -13.08
C ASN A 468 19.41 -12.52 -14.31
N ASP A 469 20.53 -13.22 -14.09
CA ASP A 469 21.42 -13.74 -15.15
C ASP A 469 21.79 -12.70 -16.23
N GLY A 470 22.13 -11.48 -15.79
CA GLY A 470 22.53 -10.37 -16.67
C GLY A 470 21.37 -9.69 -17.40
N LYS A 471 20.12 -10.04 -17.10
CA LYS A 471 18.92 -9.43 -17.69
C LYS A 471 18.06 -8.77 -16.61
N LEU A 472 17.47 -7.62 -16.95
CA LEU A 472 16.46 -7.01 -16.10
C LEU A 472 15.13 -7.75 -16.30
N VAL A 473 14.58 -8.28 -15.21
CA VAL A 473 13.29 -8.97 -15.20
C VAL A 473 12.35 -8.35 -14.17
N PRO A 474 11.03 -8.33 -14.41
CA PRO A 474 10.06 -7.88 -13.41
C PRO A 474 10.13 -8.73 -12.15
N VAL A 475 10.17 -8.09 -10.97
CA VAL A 475 10.26 -8.81 -9.68
C VAL A 475 9.08 -9.77 -9.51
N GLY A 476 7.88 -9.39 -9.93
CA GLY A 476 6.67 -10.23 -9.84
C GLY A 476 6.71 -11.53 -10.64
N THR A 477 7.63 -11.65 -11.61
CA THR A 477 7.85 -12.92 -12.35
C THR A 477 8.79 -13.87 -11.61
N VAL A 478 9.55 -13.35 -10.63
CA VAL A 478 10.51 -14.09 -9.82
C VAL A 478 9.91 -14.41 -8.45
N VAL A 479 9.21 -13.44 -7.85
CA VAL A 479 8.50 -13.56 -6.57
C VAL A 479 7.07 -14.00 -6.85
N ASN A 480 6.87 -15.30 -7.05
CA ASN A 480 5.56 -15.92 -7.26
C ASN A 480 5.38 -17.16 -6.37
N GLU A 481 5.84 -17.06 -5.13
CA GLU A 481 5.94 -18.16 -4.17
C GLU A 481 4.81 -18.07 -3.14
N TYR A 482 4.19 -19.21 -2.81
CA TYR A 482 3.00 -19.33 -1.96
C TYR A 482 3.30 -19.52 -0.46
N TRP A 483 4.55 -19.30 -0.05
CA TRP A 483 5.04 -19.57 1.31
C TRP A 483 5.58 -18.33 2.00
N TRP A 484 5.77 -18.39 3.32
CA TRP A 484 6.40 -17.38 4.15
C TRP A 484 7.31 -18.05 5.19
N LEU A 485 8.28 -17.29 5.70
CA LEU A 485 9.27 -17.77 6.66
C LEU A 485 8.70 -17.70 8.08
N LYS A 486 8.17 -18.83 8.56
CA LYS A 486 7.71 -18.96 9.94
C LYS A 486 8.89 -19.13 10.90
N ASP A 487 8.71 -18.67 12.14
CA ASP A 487 9.67 -18.79 13.22
C ASP A 487 11.03 -18.13 12.92
N ALA A 488 11.02 -17.04 12.15
CA ALA A 488 12.20 -16.21 11.90
C ALA A 488 12.83 -15.75 13.23
N PRO A 489 14.16 -15.61 13.30
CA PRO A 489 14.83 -15.21 14.53
C PRO A 489 14.46 -13.78 14.94
N THR A 490 14.64 -13.49 16.22
CA THR A 490 14.69 -12.14 16.78
C THR A 490 16.14 -11.74 17.00
N GLY A 491 16.39 -10.46 17.22
CA GLY A 491 17.75 -9.97 17.46
C GLY A 491 17.83 -8.45 17.46
N ASP A 492 19.01 -7.94 17.14
CA ASP A 492 19.32 -6.51 17.10
C ASP A 492 19.91 -6.12 15.75
N VAL A 493 19.59 -4.94 15.23
CA VAL A 493 20.19 -4.40 14.00
C VAL A 493 21.02 -3.16 14.34
N ASP A 494 22.28 -3.13 13.91
CA ASP A 494 23.15 -1.97 14.10
C ASP A 494 22.90 -0.86 13.05
N GLU A 495 23.62 0.25 13.15
CA GLU A 495 23.48 1.39 12.23
C GLU A 495 23.96 1.09 10.79
N LEU A 496 24.71 0.00 10.60
CA LEU A 496 25.23 -0.41 9.30
C LEU A 496 24.35 -1.49 8.64
N GLY A 497 23.25 -1.88 9.29
CA GLY A 497 22.34 -2.89 8.80
C GLY A 497 22.78 -4.33 9.05
N TYR A 498 23.75 -4.55 9.96
CA TYR A 498 24.06 -5.90 10.41
C TYR A 498 23.02 -6.37 11.41
N PHE A 499 22.46 -7.56 11.15
CA PHE A 499 21.52 -8.22 12.04
C PHE A 499 22.23 -9.24 12.91
N LYS A 500 22.22 -9.00 14.22
CA LYS A 500 22.79 -9.88 15.24
C LYS A 500 21.70 -10.79 15.83
N PHE A 501 21.84 -12.09 15.66
CA PHE A 501 20.87 -13.08 16.14
C PHE A 501 21.54 -14.42 16.45
N SER A 502 20.83 -15.31 17.17
CA SER A 502 21.33 -16.66 17.51
C SER A 502 20.41 -17.75 16.98
N VAL A 503 20.97 -18.73 16.27
CA VAL A 503 20.23 -19.84 15.67
C VAL A 503 21.07 -21.12 15.65
N PRO A 504 20.44 -22.30 15.50
CA PRO A 504 21.16 -23.53 15.17
C PRO A 504 21.95 -23.37 13.87
N ALA A 505 23.23 -23.76 13.88
CA ALA A 505 24.09 -23.61 12.72
C ALA A 505 25.17 -24.70 12.64
N ARG A 506 25.68 -24.94 11.43
CA ARG A 506 26.83 -25.82 11.19
C ARG A 506 27.73 -25.27 10.09
N MET A 507 29.04 -25.48 10.21
CA MET A 507 29.98 -25.20 9.12
C MET A 507 29.69 -26.09 7.91
N VAL A 508 29.87 -25.51 6.73
CA VAL A 508 29.70 -26.17 5.44
C VAL A 508 30.83 -25.80 4.50
N ARG A 509 31.05 -26.65 3.51
CA ARG A 509 31.95 -26.39 2.38
C ARG A 509 31.30 -26.82 1.07
N LYS A 510 31.79 -26.28 -0.05
CA LYS A 510 31.32 -26.69 -1.37
C LYS A 510 31.74 -28.14 -1.62
N ALA A 511 30.81 -28.97 -2.10
CA ALA A 511 31.13 -30.33 -2.50
C ALA A 511 32.08 -30.32 -3.72
N VAL A 512 33.09 -31.20 -3.72
CA VAL A 512 34.18 -31.20 -4.71
C VAL A 512 33.77 -31.81 -6.06
N GLU A 513 32.77 -32.70 -6.10
CA GLU A 513 32.34 -33.37 -7.33
C GLU A 513 31.10 -32.71 -7.97
N PRO A 514 31.15 -32.35 -9.27
CA PRO A 514 29.96 -31.94 -10.00
C PRO A 514 29.08 -33.16 -10.27
N VAL A 515 28.11 -33.43 -9.40
CA VAL A 515 27.14 -34.50 -9.66
C VAL A 515 26.16 -34.02 -10.73
N HIS A 516 26.15 -34.70 -11.87
CA HIS A 516 25.25 -34.45 -13.01
C HIS A 516 23.78 -34.87 -12.78
N LEU A 517 23.31 -35.01 -11.53
CA LEU A 517 21.97 -35.52 -11.24
C LEU A 517 21.06 -34.43 -10.66
N LYS A 518 20.05 -34.08 -11.47
CA LYS A 518 18.83 -33.35 -11.10
C LYS A 518 17.91 -34.18 -10.17
N THR A 519 18.44 -34.91 -9.21
CA THR A 519 17.59 -35.51 -8.17
C THR A 519 17.32 -34.44 -7.13
N TYR A 520 16.13 -33.85 -7.18
CA TYR A 520 15.58 -32.82 -6.26
C TYR A 520 15.46 -33.29 -4.80
N GLU A 521 16.10 -34.39 -4.42
CA GLU A 521 16.01 -34.96 -3.08
C GLU A 521 17.20 -34.49 -2.24
N ASN A 522 17.07 -33.28 -1.69
CA ASN A 522 17.93 -32.84 -0.59
C ASN A 522 17.75 -33.81 0.58
N GLY A 523 18.79 -34.60 0.90
CA GLY A 523 18.89 -35.26 2.21
C GLY A 523 18.82 -36.78 2.30
N MET A 524 19.14 -37.57 1.27
CA MET A 524 19.26 -39.03 1.48
C MET A 524 20.48 -39.45 2.31
N ASP A 525 21.60 -38.71 2.26
CA ASP A 525 22.84 -39.08 2.97
C ASP A 525 23.03 -38.38 4.33
N GLY A 526 22.13 -37.46 4.68
CA GLY A 526 22.18 -36.65 5.91
C GLY A 526 23.39 -35.69 6.02
N LYS A 527 24.16 -35.53 4.94
CA LYS A 527 25.42 -34.74 4.94
C LYS A 527 25.47 -33.67 3.86
N ARG A 528 24.69 -33.81 2.79
CA ARG A 528 24.70 -32.90 1.64
C ARG A 528 23.32 -32.30 1.36
N PHE A 529 23.32 -31.09 0.82
CA PHE A 529 22.11 -30.38 0.41
C PHE A 529 22.40 -29.41 -0.74
N ASN A 530 21.40 -29.15 -1.58
CA ASN A 530 21.52 -28.22 -2.70
C ASN A 530 21.02 -26.83 -2.30
N ALA A 531 21.74 -25.80 -2.73
CA ALA A 531 21.24 -24.44 -2.70
C ALA A 531 20.06 -24.28 -3.69
N TYR A 532 19.12 -23.40 -3.34
CA TYR A 532 17.93 -23.13 -4.16
C TYR A 532 18.30 -22.59 -5.55
N ALA A 533 19.30 -21.71 -5.61
CA ALA A 533 19.78 -21.09 -6.85
C ALA A 533 21.29 -21.32 -7.05
N GLY A 534 21.73 -21.40 -8.31
CA GLY A 534 23.14 -21.45 -8.69
C GLY A 534 23.76 -22.85 -8.82
N GLY A 535 22.99 -23.93 -8.63
CA GLY A 535 23.46 -25.30 -8.86
C GLY A 535 24.60 -25.74 -7.95
N HIS A 536 24.80 -25.07 -6.81
CA HIS A 536 25.83 -25.41 -5.84
C HIS A 536 25.31 -26.42 -4.83
N GLN A 537 26.09 -27.46 -4.57
CA GLN A 537 25.87 -28.42 -3.49
C GLN A 537 26.81 -28.14 -2.32
N TRP A 538 26.27 -28.17 -1.11
CA TRP A 538 26.97 -27.95 0.13
C TRP A 538 27.07 -29.25 0.91
N GLU A 539 28.21 -29.47 1.58
CA GLU A 539 28.42 -30.58 2.50
C GLU A 539 28.79 -30.09 3.89
N LEU A 540 28.30 -30.78 4.90
CA LEU A 540 28.53 -30.45 6.29
C LEU A 540 29.97 -30.77 6.72
N CYS A 541 30.65 -29.80 7.33
CA CYS A 541 32.01 -29.91 7.86
C CYS A 541 32.07 -30.85 9.09
N GLY A 542 33.25 -31.45 9.33
CA GLY A 542 33.46 -32.31 10.52
C GLY A 542 33.38 -31.52 11.83
N GLU A 543 33.10 -32.19 12.95
CA GLU A 543 33.00 -31.52 14.27
C GLU A 543 34.32 -30.89 14.75
N THR A 544 35.45 -31.39 14.24
CA THR A 544 36.79 -30.92 14.59
C THR A 544 37.31 -29.80 13.67
N GLU A 545 36.49 -29.32 12.73
CA GLU A 545 36.91 -28.32 11.76
C GLU A 545 36.94 -26.93 12.41
N VAL A 546 38.08 -26.25 12.29
CA VAL A 546 38.29 -24.92 12.90
C VAL A 546 37.85 -23.84 11.93
N GLU A 547 37.19 -22.81 12.46
CA GLU A 547 36.71 -21.69 11.67
C GLU A 547 37.88 -20.85 11.11
N GLY A 548 38.08 -20.95 9.79
CA GLY A 548 39.02 -20.10 9.06
C GLY A 548 38.45 -18.73 8.64
N PRO A 549 39.27 -17.87 8.00
CA PRO A 549 38.85 -16.55 7.53
C PRO A 549 37.76 -16.60 6.44
N ASP A 550 37.73 -17.68 5.64
CA ASP A 550 36.74 -17.91 4.58
C ASP A 550 35.65 -18.91 4.97
N ALA A 551 35.44 -19.13 6.28
CA ALA A 551 34.46 -20.10 6.76
C ALA A 551 33.05 -19.80 6.24
N VAL A 552 32.34 -20.87 5.87
CA VAL A 552 30.94 -20.81 5.45
C VAL A 552 30.09 -21.58 6.45
N TRP A 553 28.94 -21.00 6.80
CA TRP A 553 27.99 -21.57 7.76
C TRP A 553 26.61 -21.70 7.12
N ALA A 554 25.91 -22.77 7.46
CA ALA A 554 24.49 -22.93 7.22
C ALA A 554 23.73 -22.68 8.53
N LEU A 555 22.79 -21.74 8.49
CA LEU A 555 22.02 -21.25 9.64
C LEU A 555 20.56 -21.66 9.45
N GLN A 556 19.96 -22.30 10.45
CA GLN A 556 18.52 -22.58 10.48
C GLN A 556 17.76 -21.30 10.84
N VAL A 557 17.18 -20.63 9.84
CA VAL A 557 16.56 -19.30 10.04
C VAL A 557 15.04 -19.34 10.10
N GLY A 558 14.41 -20.48 9.86
CA GLY A 558 12.97 -20.62 10.02
C GLY A 558 12.40 -21.83 9.30
N VAL A 559 11.08 -21.81 9.17
CA VAL A 559 10.28 -22.89 8.58
C VAL A 559 9.46 -22.36 7.41
N GLU A 560 9.58 -22.99 6.26
CA GLU A 560 8.72 -22.74 5.10
C GLU A 560 7.28 -23.13 5.44
N THR A 561 6.36 -22.16 5.43
CA THR A 561 4.93 -22.38 5.68
C THR A 561 4.11 -21.71 4.59
N PHE A 562 3.00 -22.32 4.15
CA PHE A 562 2.16 -21.74 3.08
C PHE A 562 1.19 -20.69 3.61
N PHE A 563 0.92 -19.67 2.78
CA PHE A 563 -0.22 -18.78 3.00
C PHE A 563 -1.52 -19.60 2.93
N ARG A 564 -2.43 -19.35 3.87
CA ARG A 564 -3.75 -19.99 3.84
C ARG A 564 -4.57 -19.37 2.73
N MET A 565 -4.79 -20.14 1.68
CA MET A 565 -5.67 -19.75 0.60
C MET A 565 -6.92 -20.61 0.69
N GLY A 566 -8.04 -20.03 1.12
CA GLY A 566 -9.29 -20.78 1.33
C GLY A 566 -9.73 -21.65 0.14
N ALA A 567 -9.33 -21.25 -1.08
CA ALA A 567 -9.58 -21.98 -2.32
C ALA A 567 -8.73 -23.25 -2.54
N PHE A 568 -7.52 -23.33 -1.95
CA PHE A 568 -6.48 -24.28 -2.38
C PHE A 568 -6.12 -25.34 -1.31
N GLY A 569 -6.84 -25.39 -0.19
CA GLY A 569 -6.55 -26.34 0.89
C GLY A 569 -5.21 -26.05 1.60
N THR A 570 -4.83 -26.91 2.54
CA THR A 570 -3.53 -26.77 3.24
C THR A 570 -2.43 -27.42 2.40
N MET A 571 -1.51 -26.62 1.87
CA MET A 571 -0.32 -27.14 1.20
C MET A 571 0.73 -27.58 2.23
N THR A 572 1.39 -28.72 1.99
CA THR A 572 2.48 -29.24 2.84
C THR A 572 3.77 -29.37 2.04
N THR A 573 4.89 -28.93 2.61
CA THR A 573 6.24 -29.09 2.04
C THR A 573 6.93 -30.31 2.67
N ARG A 574 7.75 -31.02 1.87
CA ARG A 574 8.61 -32.12 2.37
C ARG A 574 9.90 -31.61 3.02
N THR A 575 10.28 -30.36 2.75
CA THR A 575 11.54 -29.73 3.17
C THR A 575 11.27 -28.46 3.95
N PRO A 576 10.70 -28.56 5.17
CA PRO A 576 10.16 -27.40 5.85
C PRO A 576 11.23 -26.45 6.40
N ILE A 577 12.51 -26.84 6.51
CA ILE A 577 13.52 -25.96 7.13
C ILE A 577 14.21 -25.11 6.08
N VAL A 578 14.21 -23.80 6.29
CA VAL A 578 14.95 -22.85 5.46
C VAL A 578 16.32 -22.58 6.09
N LEU A 579 17.37 -22.81 5.30
CA LEU A 579 18.75 -22.53 5.65
C LEU A 579 19.23 -21.23 4.98
N MET A 580 19.83 -20.34 5.76
CA MET A 580 20.63 -19.23 5.25
C MET A 580 22.10 -19.63 5.21
N ILE A 581 22.74 -19.51 4.05
CA ILE A 581 24.15 -19.85 3.87
C ILE A 581 24.93 -18.55 3.88
N VAL A 582 25.86 -18.41 4.84
CA VAL A 582 26.62 -17.18 5.06
C VAL A 582 28.12 -17.43 4.99
N LYS A 583 28.86 -16.49 4.42
CA LYS A 583 30.34 -16.50 4.35
C LYS A 583 30.90 -15.44 5.30
N LYS A 584 31.93 -15.81 6.05
CA LYS A 584 32.70 -14.86 6.87
C LYS A 584 33.47 -13.88 5.99
N HIS A 585 33.48 -12.61 6.38
CA HIS A 585 34.22 -11.55 5.69
C HIS A 585 34.90 -10.54 6.64
N GLY A 586 34.72 -10.71 7.94
CA GLY A 586 35.43 -9.96 8.98
C GLY A 586 35.36 -10.68 10.32
N GLU A 587 35.91 -10.05 11.36
CA GLU A 587 35.76 -10.55 12.73
C GLU A 587 34.28 -10.56 13.12
N ASP A 588 33.75 -11.76 13.35
CA ASP A 588 32.33 -12.06 13.60
C ASP A 588 31.33 -11.47 12.60
N LYS A 589 31.78 -11.10 11.40
CA LYS A 589 30.96 -10.53 10.32
C LYS A 589 30.76 -11.52 9.19
N TYR A 590 29.50 -11.71 8.82
CA TYR A 590 29.07 -12.67 7.81
C TYR A 590 28.14 -12.00 6.80
N HIS A 591 28.16 -12.43 5.54
CA HIS A 591 27.17 -12.02 4.55
C HIS A 591 26.51 -13.26 3.96
N ARG A 592 25.22 -13.16 3.63
CA ARG A 592 24.46 -14.20 2.94
C ARG A 592 25.03 -14.36 1.54
N ILE A 593 25.24 -15.61 1.13
CA ILE A 593 25.63 -15.96 -0.23
C ILE A 593 24.52 -16.74 -0.94
N GLN A 594 23.79 -17.60 -0.22
CA GLN A 594 22.77 -18.49 -0.78
C GLN A 594 21.73 -18.87 0.28
N VAL A 595 20.70 -19.57 -0.16
CA VAL A 595 19.64 -20.17 0.67
C VAL A 595 19.36 -21.59 0.21
N ALA A 596 18.85 -22.43 1.10
CA ALA A 596 18.47 -23.81 0.81
C ALA A 596 17.26 -24.25 1.64
N GLU A 597 16.61 -25.31 1.18
CA GLU A 597 15.52 -25.97 1.90
C GLU A 597 15.93 -27.41 2.22
N VAL A 598 15.70 -27.84 3.46
CA VAL A 598 16.08 -29.18 3.91
C VAL A 598 14.97 -29.83 4.76
N PRO A 599 14.93 -31.17 4.84
CA PRO A 599 14.07 -31.88 5.78
C PRO A 599 14.41 -31.53 7.23
N LYS A 600 13.41 -31.54 8.13
CA LYS A 600 13.60 -31.24 9.55
C LYS A 600 14.68 -32.07 10.24
N VAL A 601 14.81 -33.34 9.85
CA VAL A 601 15.82 -34.26 10.40
C VAL A 601 17.26 -33.85 10.07
N PHE A 602 17.47 -33.05 9.03
CA PHE A 602 18.81 -32.67 8.56
C PHE A 602 19.53 -31.72 9.52
N SER A 603 18.79 -30.77 10.12
CA SER A 603 19.32 -29.80 11.07
C SER A 603 19.16 -30.21 12.54
N GLN A 604 18.70 -31.43 12.79
CA GLN A 604 18.48 -31.92 14.14
C GLN A 604 19.81 -32.06 14.89
N GLY A 605 19.90 -31.43 16.08
CA GLY A 605 21.09 -31.49 16.93
C GLY A 605 22.18 -30.47 16.61
N TRP A 606 21.95 -29.53 15.68
CA TRP A 606 22.90 -28.45 15.43
C TRP A 606 23.01 -27.53 16.66
N GLY A 607 24.24 -27.14 17.00
CA GLY A 607 24.51 -26.21 18.09
C GLY A 607 24.01 -24.80 17.76
N THR A 608 23.52 -24.09 18.78
CA THR A 608 23.13 -22.67 18.63
C THR A 608 24.35 -21.77 18.71
N ARG A 609 24.45 -20.82 17.77
CA ARG A 609 25.53 -19.84 17.72
C ARG A 609 24.97 -18.45 17.36
N ALA A 610 25.62 -17.41 17.88
CA ALA A 610 25.36 -16.02 17.50
C ALA A 610 26.10 -15.65 16.21
N PHE A 611 25.41 -14.92 15.33
CA PHE A 611 25.95 -14.40 14.07
C PHE A 611 25.63 -12.92 13.94
N ASN A 612 26.52 -12.17 13.31
CA ASN A 612 26.28 -10.80 12.89
C ASN A 612 26.27 -10.74 11.35
N VAL A 613 25.07 -10.74 10.77
CA VAL A 613 24.89 -10.89 9.32
C VAL A 613 24.56 -9.54 8.68
N GLY A 614 25.48 -9.07 7.85
CA GLY A 614 25.38 -7.81 7.10
C GLY A 614 26.26 -7.87 5.85
N GLY A 615 26.04 -6.94 4.95
CA GLY A 615 26.71 -6.89 3.67
C GLY A 615 28.19 -6.50 3.78
N PRO A 616 29.04 -6.94 2.82
CA PRO A 616 30.44 -6.52 2.78
C PRO A 616 30.61 -5.05 2.40
N ASP A 617 29.59 -4.44 1.77
CA ASP A 617 29.64 -3.04 1.36
C ASP A 617 29.17 -2.14 2.50
N ASP A 618 29.85 -1.01 2.67
CA ASP A 618 29.50 0.00 3.67
C ASP A 618 28.54 1.00 3.04
N TYR A 619 27.31 1.08 3.58
CA TYR A 619 26.30 2.02 3.09
C TYR A 619 26.64 3.50 3.36
N LYS A 620 27.50 3.80 4.33
CA LYS A 620 27.91 5.18 4.62
C LYS A 620 29.03 5.68 3.68
N LYS A 621 29.51 4.85 2.76
CA LYS A 621 30.47 5.20 1.70
C LYS A 621 29.77 5.30 0.36
#